data_AF-T0ZG91-F1
#
_entry.id   AF-T0ZG91-F1
#
_cell.length_a   1.000
_cell.length_b   1.000
_cell.length_c   1.000
_cell.angle_alpha   90.00
_cell.angle_beta   90.00
_cell.angle_gamma   90.00
#
_symmetry.space_group_name_H-M   'P 1'
#
loop_
_entity.id
_entity.type
_entity.pdbx_description
1 polymer ?
#
loop_
_entity_poly.entity_id
_entity_poly.type
_entity_poly.pdbx_seq_one_letter_code
_entity_poly.pdbx_strand_id
1 'polypeptide(L)'
;TSRVALALARARIMGARYPYYLLADSRDGQIKEAEVTRSAPSSSVTRGNIRHGFVYERVPHITLKSIANNAEIDVIWDKWQETLEPLREQLNKALGKSWREWEIPREADAKWSDAAKKLHADWWQARIARQKEIDASIAAKAEFEFLYDKPYEDKCKVRVAGPFTVESLSPHRVLGVDEHDELIDPNAPHVAEPGAAEGRDFAQIILDNLRTAGVQQAHKADKIDFTALTPWPGTLVCGEGRYTDKDGEKRAAIFIGPEFGTVARPDLVAAAREAGDAGFDVLIACAFNYDAHASEFDKLGRIPVLKARMNADLHMADDLKNTGKGNLFVIFGEPDIDILDAEGGQVRVKVNGVDVFHPNTGEVRSDGPDGIACWFIDTDYNEESFFVRQAYFLGQNDPYKSLKTTLKAEINEDAWATLHSDTSRPFDKPKSGRIAVKVINHLGDEVMKVFKVGGDAS
;
A
#
# COMPACT_ATOMS: atom_id res chain seq x y z
N THR A 1 -20.45 -16.34 7.68
CA THR A 1 -20.54 -15.11 6.84
C THR A 1 -19.95 -15.40 5.46
N SER A 2 -20.52 -14.86 4.37
CA SER A 2 -20.04 -15.17 3.01
C SER A 2 -18.59 -14.70 2.76
N ARG A 3 -17.72 -15.59 2.26
CA ARG A 3 -16.32 -15.29 1.90
C ARG A 3 -16.20 -14.11 0.91
N VAL A 4 -17.15 -13.99 -0.01
CA VAL A 4 -17.24 -12.89 -0.99
C VAL A 4 -17.43 -11.54 -0.30
N ALA A 5 -18.29 -11.49 0.73
CA ALA A 5 -18.55 -10.25 1.46
C ALA A 5 -17.30 -9.78 2.23
N LEU A 6 -16.55 -10.70 2.82
CA LEU A 6 -15.30 -10.42 3.53
C LEU A 6 -14.19 -9.94 2.58
N ALA A 7 -14.02 -10.58 1.42
CA ALA A 7 -13.03 -10.18 0.42
C ALA A 7 -13.32 -8.78 -0.16
N LEU A 8 -14.57 -8.49 -0.49
CA LEU A 8 -15.01 -7.16 -0.96
C LEU A 8 -14.82 -6.09 0.12
N ALA A 9 -15.14 -6.40 1.38
CA ALA A 9 -14.90 -5.50 2.49
C ALA A 9 -13.41 -5.19 2.66
N ARG A 10 -12.55 -6.21 2.61
CA ARG A 10 -11.08 -6.05 2.70
C ARG A 10 -10.53 -5.19 1.57
N ALA A 11 -10.91 -5.48 0.31
CA ALA A 11 -10.46 -4.70 -0.85
C ALA A 11 -10.89 -3.23 -0.76
N ARG A 12 -12.13 -2.97 -0.30
CA ARG A 12 -12.64 -1.61 -0.08
C ARG A 12 -11.91 -0.89 1.05
N ILE A 13 -11.57 -1.58 2.14
CA ILE A 13 -10.82 -0.99 3.26
C ILE A 13 -9.38 -0.68 2.83
N MET A 14 -8.72 -1.58 2.08
CA MET A 14 -7.34 -1.37 1.63
C MET A 14 -7.21 -0.34 0.50
N GLY A 15 -8.23 -0.20 -0.36
CA GLY A 15 -8.23 0.74 -1.49
C GLY A 15 -8.90 2.09 -1.20
N ALA A 16 -9.43 2.30 0.00
CA ALA A 16 -10.15 3.52 0.35
C ALA A 16 -9.19 4.73 0.46
N ARG A 17 -9.66 5.87 -0.04
CA ARG A 17 -9.02 7.17 0.17
C ARG A 17 -9.79 7.93 1.22
N TYR A 18 -9.08 8.53 2.16
CA TYR A 18 -9.65 9.30 3.25
C TYR A 18 -9.24 10.78 3.14
N PRO A 19 -10.15 11.70 3.47
CA PRO A 19 -9.82 13.12 3.60
C PRO A 19 -8.67 13.34 4.58
N TYR A 20 -7.79 14.27 4.25
CA TYR A 20 -6.80 14.80 5.18
C TYR A 20 -7.26 16.18 5.64
N TYR A 21 -6.97 16.56 6.89
CA TYR A 21 -7.46 17.81 7.48
C TYR A 21 -6.30 18.72 7.87
N LEU A 22 -6.52 20.04 7.77
CA LEU A 22 -5.51 21.05 8.08
C LEU A 22 -5.25 21.10 9.59
N LEU A 23 -4.01 20.85 10.00
CA LEU A 23 -3.56 20.96 11.39
C LEU A 23 -3.39 22.42 11.78
N ALA A 24 -3.84 22.81 12.97
CA ALA A 24 -3.64 24.17 13.48
C ALA A 24 -2.13 24.50 13.64
N ASP A 25 -1.33 23.52 14.05
CA ASP A 25 0.13 23.61 14.17
C ASP A 25 0.86 23.26 12.86
N SER A 26 0.37 23.78 11.74
CA SER A 26 1.01 23.65 10.42
C SER A 26 1.01 24.97 9.66
N ARG A 27 1.95 25.14 8.72
CA ARG A 27 2.02 26.38 7.94
C ARG A 27 0.76 26.59 7.11
N ASP A 28 0.28 25.52 6.48
CA ASP A 28 -0.97 25.53 5.71
C ASP A 28 -2.17 25.90 6.60
N GLY A 29 -2.21 25.37 7.82
CA GLY A 29 -3.23 25.70 8.82
C GLY A 29 -3.18 27.16 9.25
N GLN A 30 -1.99 27.70 9.54
CA GLN A 30 -1.82 29.12 9.89
C GLN A 30 -2.28 30.06 8.76
N ILE A 31 -2.02 29.69 7.51
CA ILE A 31 -2.47 30.47 6.35
C ILE A 31 -3.98 30.40 6.23
N LYS A 32 -4.58 29.21 6.38
CA LYS A 32 -6.03 29.07 6.30
C LYS A 32 -6.76 29.81 7.42
N GLU A 33 -6.21 29.76 8.62
CA GLU A 33 -6.69 30.49 9.79
C GLU A 33 -6.66 32.01 9.56
N ALA A 34 -5.58 32.52 8.96
CA ALA A 34 -5.43 33.93 8.59
C ALA A 34 -6.40 34.36 7.49
N GLU A 35 -6.65 33.50 6.49
CA GLU A 35 -7.64 33.72 5.44
C GLU A 35 -9.05 33.87 6.03
N VAL A 36 -9.43 32.96 6.95
CA VAL A 36 -10.75 32.97 7.61
C VAL A 36 -10.94 34.20 8.49
N THR A 37 -9.90 34.60 9.23
CA THR A 37 -9.94 35.76 10.14
C THR A 37 -9.63 37.10 9.47
N ARG A 38 -9.27 37.09 8.17
CA ARG A 38 -8.76 38.25 7.43
C ARG A 38 -7.61 38.95 8.16
N SER A 39 -6.73 38.17 8.79
CA SER A 39 -5.59 38.67 9.54
C SER A 39 -4.27 38.24 8.89
N ALA A 40 -3.14 38.73 9.41
CA ALA A 40 -1.84 38.27 8.96
C ALA A 40 -1.57 36.84 9.46
N PRO A 41 -0.98 35.95 8.64
CA PRO A 41 -0.59 34.62 9.08
C PRO A 41 0.32 34.67 10.31
N SER A 42 0.06 33.79 11.27
CA SER A 42 0.93 33.63 12.43
C SER A 42 2.37 33.35 11.98
N SER A 43 3.33 33.90 12.73
CA SER A 43 4.76 33.64 12.58
C SER A 43 5.28 32.61 13.59
N SER A 44 4.40 32.00 14.38
CA SER A 44 4.79 30.97 15.34
C SER A 44 5.39 29.76 14.64
N VAL A 45 6.44 29.18 15.24
CA VAL A 45 7.11 27.99 14.70
C VAL A 45 6.17 26.80 14.77
N THR A 46 5.91 26.17 13.64
CA THR A 46 5.02 25.00 13.54
C THR A 46 5.79 23.69 13.71
N ARG A 47 5.21 22.72 14.42
CA ARG A 47 5.83 21.38 14.62
C ARG A 47 4.97 20.23 14.11
N GLY A 48 3.82 20.49 13.50
CA GLY A 48 2.91 19.45 13.02
C GLY A 48 2.25 18.65 14.14
N ASN A 49 2.13 19.21 15.34
CA ASN A 49 1.65 18.47 16.50
C ASN A 49 0.11 18.47 16.55
N ILE A 50 -0.48 17.28 16.43
CA ILE A 50 -1.92 17.04 16.42
C ILE A 50 -2.63 17.47 17.71
N ARG A 51 -1.91 17.59 18.83
CA ARG A 51 -2.47 18.02 20.12
C ARG A 51 -2.99 19.45 20.09
N HIS A 52 -2.51 20.28 19.16
CA HIS A 52 -3.02 21.63 18.96
C HIS A 52 -4.32 21.66 18.14
N GLY A 53 -4.80 20.51 17.68
CA GLY A 53 -6.05 20.38 16.94
C GLY A 53 -5.93 20.74 15.47
N PHE A 54 -7.09 20.97 14.86
CA PHE A 54 -7.25 21.29 13.44
C PHE A 54 -7.75 22.72 13.26
N VAL A 55 -7.72 23.22 12.02
CA VAL A 55 -8.44 24.44 11.67
C VAL A 55 -9.90 24.06 11.42
N TYR A 56 -10.81 24.61 12.23
CA TYR A 56 -12.24 24.29 12.19
C TYR A 56 -13.05 25.38 11.52
N GLU A 57 -14.18 25.00 10.92
CA GLU A 57 -15.22 25.92 10.51
C GLU A 57 -15.77 26.69 11.72
N ARG A 58 -16.21 27.92 11.47
CA ARG A 58 -16.67 28.86 12.50
C ARG A 58 -18.05 29.38 12.17
N VAL A 59 -18.88 29.48 13.20
CA VAL A 59 -20.17 30.16 13.11
C VAL A 59 -20.06 31.52 13.79
N PRO A 60 -20.24 32.63 13.06
CA PRO A 60 -20.15 33.97 13.64
C PRO A 60 -21.44 34.35 14.39
N HIS A 61 -21.28 34.90 15.59
CA HIS A 61 -22.31 35.57 16.36
C HIS A 61 -22.23 37.07 16.14
N ILE A 62 -23.03 37.55 15.19
CA ILE A 62 -23.08 38.97 14.83
C ILE A 62 -23.83 39.72 15.92
N THR A 63 -23.14 40.61 16.63
CA THR A 63 -23.72 41.51 17.63
C THR A 63 -23.54 42.95 17.19
N LEU A 64 -24.33 43.89 17.74
CA LEU A 64 -24.14 45.33 17.47
C LEU A 64 -22.70 45.79 17.78
N LYS A 65 -22.07 45.17 18.79
CA LYS A 65 -20.68 45.43 19.17
C LYS A 65 -19.67 45.01 18.09
N SER A 66 -19.88 43.89 17.41
CA SER A 66 -18.98 43.43 16.35
C SER A 66 -19.06 44.28 15.09
N ILE A 67 -20.21 44.93 14.86
CA ILE A 67 -20.39 45.90 13.77
C ILE A 67 -19.73 47.23 14.14
N ALA A 68 -20.02 47.78 15.33
CA ALA A 68 -19.56 49.11 15.73
C ALA A 68 -18.04 49.22 15.91
N ASN A 69 -17.36 48.14 16.30
CA ASN A 69 -15.91 48.15 16.54
C ASN A 69 -15.08 47.74 15.31
N ASN A 70 -15.72 47.46 14.16
CA ASN A 70 -15.01 47.00 12.98
C ASN A 70 -14.58 48.16 12.07
N ALA A 71 -13.36 48.65 12.28
CA ALA A 71 -12.76 49.71 11.46
C ALA A 71 -12.58 49.35 9.96
N GLU A 72 -12.65 48.06 9.57
CA GLU A 72 -12.60 47.70 8.14
C GLU A 72 -13.87 48.10 7.40
N ILE A 73 -15.01 48.26 8.09
CA ILE A 73 -16.26 48.64 7.44
C ILE A 73 -16.10 50.00 6.75
N ASP A 74 -15.49 50.96 7.45
CA ASP A 74 -15.24 52.31 6.92
C ASP A 74 -14.27 52.26 5.73
N VAL A 75 -13.19 51.48 5.82
CA VAL A 75 -12.22 51.30 4.73
C VAL A 75 -12.85 50.68 3.49
N ILE A 76 -13.66 49.62 3.67
CA ILE A 76 -14.40 48.99 2.57
C ILE A 76 -15.40 50.00 1.99
N TRP A 77 -16.09 50.75 2.84
CA TRP A 77 -17.05 51.75 2.40
C TRP A 77 -16.39 52.82 1.53
N ASP A 78 -15.29 53.42 1.99
CA ASP A 78 -14.53 54.45 1.27
C ASP A 78 -14.04 53.94 -0.09
N LYS A 79 -13.44 52.74 -0.13
CA LYS A 79 -12.96 52.10 -1.37
C LYS A 79 -14.07 51.93 -2.40
N TRP A 80 -15.24 51.45 -1.99
CA TRP A 80 -16.36 51.29 -2.91
C TRP A 80 -17.02 52.62 -3.26
N GLN A 81 -16.92 53.63 -2.39
CA GLN A 81 -17.45 54.97 -2.65
C GLN A 81 -16.76 55.61 -3.87
N GLU A 82 -15.46 55.40 -4.05
CA GLU A 82 -14.71 55.83 -5.25
C GLU A 82 -15.28 55.27 -6.56
N THR A 83 -15.91 54.09 -6.51
CA THR A 83 -16.52 53.45 -7.69
C THR A 83 -18.01 53.78 -7.85
N LEU A 84 -18.74 53.92 -6.74
CA LEU A 84 -20.18 54.16 -6.73
C LEU A 84 -20.52 55.62 -7.06
N GLU A 85 -19.68 56.56 -6.65
CA GLU A 85 -19.93 57.99 -6.85
C GLU A 85 -19.91 58.40 -8.34
N PRO A 86 -18.93 57.97 -9.17
CA PRO A 86 -18.95 58.24 -10.60
C PRO A 86 -20.15 57.61 -11.31
N LEU A 87 -20.54 56.38 -10.93
CA LEU A 87 -21.71 55.70 -11.49
C LEU A 87 -23.01 56.43 -11.14
N ARG A 88 -23.11 56.93 -9.90
CA ARG A 88 -24.23 57.76 -9.44
C ARG A 88 -24.32 59.07 -10.22
N GLU A 89 -23.20 59.77 -10.41
CA GLU A 89 -23.16 61.01 -11.19
C GLU A 89 -23.58 60.80 -12.64
N GLN A 90 -23.10 59.72 -13.28
CA GLN A 90 -23.48 59.37 -14.65
C GLN A 90 -24.97 59.04 -14.75
N LEU A 91 -25.52 58.28 -13.79
CA LEU A 91 -26.94 57.95 -13.74
C LEU A 91 -27.80 59.20 -13.53
N ASN A 92 -27.41 60.07 -12.61
CA ASN A 92 -28.09 61.33 -12.33
C ASN A 92 -28.09 62.27 -13.55
N LYS A 93 -26.95 62.37 -14.25
CA LYS A 93 -26.83 63.14 -15.49
C LYS A 93 -27.72 62.57 -16.60
N ALA A 94 -27.78 61.24 -16.74
CA ALA A 94 -28.63 60.59 -17.75
C ALA A 94 -30.13 60.78 -17.49
N LEU A 95 -30.54 60.86 -16.22
CA LEU A 95 -31.95 60.99 -15.83
C LEU A 95 -32.37 62.44 -15.53
N GLY A 96 -31.44 63.40 -15.53
CA GLY A 96 -31.70 64.78 -15.12
C GLY A 96 -32.17 64.90 -13.66
N LYS A 97 -31.69 64.00 -12.80
CA LYS A 97 -32.03 63.92 -11.37
C LYS A 97 -30.79 64.24 -10.51
N SER A 98 -31.02 64.45 -9.22
CA SER A 98 -29.99 64.72 -8.23
C SER A 98 -30.13 63.77 -7.04
N TRP A 99 -30.26 62.46 -7.31
CA TRP A 99 -30.50 61.47 -6.27
C TRP A 99 -29.26 61.24 -5.42
N ARG A 100 -29.48 61.22 -4.11
CA ARG A 100 -28.54 60.66 -3.14
C ARG A 100 -28.58 59.14 -3.18
N GLU A 101 -27.56 58.49 -2.61
CA GLU A 101 -27.43 57.03 -2.66
C GLU A 101 -28.70 56.28 -2.19
N TRP A 102 -29.36 56.75 -1.13
CA TRP A 102 -30.57 56.11 -0.59
C TRP A 102 -31.84 56.40 -1.39
N GLU A 103 -31.80 57.32 -2.35
CA GLU A 103 -32.95 57.73 -3.17
C GLU A 103 -33.01 56.99 -4.50
N ILE A 104 -31.98 56.23 -4.87
CA ILE A 104 -31.95 55.44 -6.10
C ILE A 104 -32.95 54.26 -5.97
N PRO A 105 -33.97 54.17 -6.86
CA PRO A 105 -34.95 53.10 -6.82
C PRO A 105 -34.31 51.71 -6.95
N ARG A 106 -34.91 50.68 -6.34
CA ARG A 106 -34.46 49.29 -6.50
C ARG A 106 -34.67 48.75 -7.91
N GLU A 107 -35.75 49.14 -8.55
CA GLU A 107 -36.10 48.73 -9.90
C GLU A 107 -35.94 49.92 -10.86
N ALA A 108 -35.42 49.67 -12.05
CA ALA A 108 -35.34 50.69 -13.09
C ALA A 108 -36.74 50.93 -13.68
N ASP A 109 -37.09 52.18 -13.94
CA ASP A 109 -38.37 52.50 -14.60
C ASP A 109 -38.34 51.99 -16.05
N ALA A 110 -39.46 51.43 -16.51
CA ALA A 110 -39.62 50.96 -17.88
C ALA A 110 -39.32 52.06 -18.91
N LYS A 111 -39.58 53.34 -18.56
CA LYS A 111 -39.39 54.52 -19.41
C LYS A 111 -37.94 55.00 -19.51
N TRP A 112 -36.99 54.43 -18.77
CA TRP A 112 -35.59 54.82 -18.85
C TRP A 112 -34.94 54.33 -20.15
N SER A 113 -33.97 55.10 -20.64
CA SER A 113 -33.13 54.68 -21.76
C SER A 113 -32.28 53.47 -21.38
N ASP A 114 -31.90 52.67 -22.36
CA ASP A 114 -31.09 51.46 -22.11
C ASP A 114 -29.75 51.78 -21.45
N ALA A 115 -29.17 52.94 -21.78
CA ALA A 115 -27.95 53.44 -21.12
C ALA A 115 -28.18 53.73 -19.62
N ALA A 116 -29.29 54.35 -19.24
CA ALA A 116 -29.63 54.61 -17.84
C ALA A 116 -29.97 53.32 -17.07
N LYS A 117 -30.64 52.36 -17.72
CA LYS A 117 -30.91 51.04 -17.15
C LYS A 117 -29.61 50.27 -16.86
N LYS A 118 -28.64 50.34 -17.77
CA LYS A 118 -27.32 49.72 -17.59
C LYS A 118 -26.56 50.35 -16.42
N LEU A 119 -26.47 51.69 -16.38
CA LEU A 119 -25.81 52.41 -15.29
C LEU A 119 -26.45 52.12 -13.91
N HIS A 120 -27.78 52.00 -13.86
CA HIS A 120 -28.50 51.60 -12.66
C HIS A 120 -28.17 50.17 -12.23
N ALA A 121 -28.14 49.22 -13.17
CA ALA A 121 -27.76 47.85 -12.89
C ALA A 121 -26.31 47.75 -12.38
N ASP A 122 -25.37 48.43 -13.03
CA ASP A 122 -23.96 48.47 -12.64
C ASP A 122 -23.79 49.08 -11.24
N TRP A 123 -24.51 50.15 -10.94
CA TRP A 123 -24.51 50.78 -9.61
C TRP A 123 -25.07 49.84 -8.53
N TRP A 124 -26.19 49.16 -8.80
CA TRP A 124 -26.75 48.20 -7.84
C TRP A 124 -25.88 46.96 -7.66
N GLN A 125 -25.23 46.46 -8.72
CA GLN A 125 -24.25 45.39 -8.62
C GLN A 125 -23.09 45.79 -7.71
N ALA A 126 -22.52 46.99 -7.91
CA ALA A 126 -21.47 47.51 -7.05
C ALA A 126 -21.92 47.70 -5.60
N ARG A 127 -23.16 48.20 -5.37
CA ARG A 127 -23.70 48.37 -4.02
C ARG A 127 -23.95 47.04 -3.31
N ILE A 128 -24.45 46.03 -4.01
CA ILE A 128 -24.63 44.67 -3.49
C ILE A 128 -23.27 44.04 -3.19
N ALA A 129 -22.27 44.24 -4.06
CA ALA A 129 -20.92 43.77 -3.83
C ALA A 129 -20.29 44.41 -2.58
N ARG A 130 -20.43 45.74 -2.41
CA ARG A 130 -20.00 46.46 -1.20
C ARG A 130 -20.66 45.87 0.06
N GLN A 131 -21.98 45.67 0.03
CA GLN A 131 -22.69 45.10 1.18
C GLN A 131 -22.19 43.69 1.51
N LYS A 132 -22.00 42.83 0.49
CA LYS A 132 -21.43 41.49 0.69
C LYS A 132 -20.02 41.52 1.28
N GLU A 133 -19.18 42.46 0.86
CA GLU A 133 -17.82 42.59 1.39
C GLU A 133 -17.80 43.08 2.85
N ILE A 134 -18.70 44.02 3.19
CA ILE A 134 -18.95 44.48 4.56
C ILE A 134 -19.46 43.33 5.43
N ASP A 135 -20.50 42.62 4.99
CA ASP A 135 -21.08 41.49 5.71
C ASP A 135 -20.04 40.39 5.94
N ALA A 136 -19.16 40.14 4.97
CA ALA A 136 -18.06 39.19 5.11
C ALA A 136 -16.97 39.67 6.08
N SER A 137 -16.68 40.98 6.16
CA SER A 137 -15.77 41.52 7.18
C SER A 137 -16.38 41.43 8.59
N ILE A 138 -17.68 41.73 8.72
CA ILE A 138 -18.41 41.58 9.99
C ILE A 138 -18.39 40.11 10.44
N ALA A 139 -18.68 39.18 9.54
CA ALA A 139 -18.64 37.75 9.84
C ALA A 139 -17.24 37.27 10.26
N ALA A 140 -16.18 37.77 9.61
CA ALA A 140 -14.80 37.39 9.93
C ALA A 140 -14.32 37.89 11.31
N LYS A 141 -14.84 39.03 11.78
CA LYS A 141 -14.44 39.66 13.06
C LYS A 141 -15.44 39.52 14.20
N ALA A 142 -16.60 38.93 13.95
CA ALA A 142 -17.57 38.62 14.99
C ALA A 142 -17.00 37.61 15.98
N GLU A 143 -17.51 37.62 17.22
CA GLU A 143 -17.28 36.49 18.13
C GLU A 143 -17.82 35.23 17.46
N PHE A 144 -17.10 34.12 17.56
CA PHE A 144 -17.43 32.91 16.83
C PHE A 144 -17.39 31.68 17.72
N GLU A 145 -18.16 30.68 17.33
CA GLU A 145 -18.11 29.34 17.91
C GLU A 145 -17.44 28.38 16.92
N PHE A 146 -16.58 27.51 17.45
CA PHE A 146 -15.90 26.49 16.67
C PHE A 146 -16.78 25.26 16.44
N LEU A 147 -16.89 24.83 15.19
CA LEU A 147 -17.51 23.56 14.84
C LEU A 147 -16.45 22.45 14.87
N TYR A 148 -16.25 21.84 16.04
CA TYR A 148 -15.23 20.81 16.23
C TYR A 148 -15.44 19.55 15.37
N ASP A 149 -16.65 19.35 14.86
CA ASP A 149 -17.02 18.27 13.93
C ASP A 149 -16.66 18.59 12.47
N LYS A 150 -16.31 19.85 12.14
CA LYS A 150 -16.04 20.32 10.78
C LYS A 150 -14.67 20.96 10.61
N PRO A 151 -13.59 20.15 10.58
CA PRO A 151 -12.27 20.63 10.20
C PRO A 151 -12.16 20.87 8.68
N TYR A 152 -11.35 21.85 8.28
CA TYR A 152 -11.08 22.12 6.87
C TYR A 152 -10.23 21.01 6.24
N GLU A 153 -10.67 20.53 5.08
CA GLU A 153 -9.98 19.51 4.29
C GLU A 153 -8.78 20.10 3.54
N ASP A 154 -7.65 19.41 3.60
CA ASP A 154 -6.47 19.66 2.78
C ASP A 154 -6.56 18.82 1.49
N LYS A 155 -6.99 19.46 0.39
CA LYS A 155 -7.16 18.80 -0.90
C LYS A 155 -5.84 18.38 -1.56
N CYS A 156 -4.71 18.89 -1.09
CA CYS A 156 -3.39 18.54 -1.63
C CYS A 156 -2.85 17.23 -1.02
N LYS A 157 -3.41 16.77 0.10
CA LYS A 157 -2.98 15.57 0.80
C LYS A 157 -4.09 14.52 0.80
N VAL A 158 -3.77 13.31 0.32
CA VAL A 158 -4.69 12.16 0.37
C VAL A 158 -4.19 11.18 1.41
N ARG A 159 -5.04 10.82 2.37
CA ARG A 159 -4.71 9.79 3.36
C ARG A 159 -5.10 8.42 2.81
N VAL A 160 -4.11 7.54 2.68
CA VAL A 160 -4.30 6.17 2.16
C VAL A 160 -4.45 5.14 3.28
N ALA A 161 -4.16 5.53 4.53
CA ALA A 161 -4.41 4.72 5.71
C ALA A 161 -5.77 5.06 6.33
N GLY A 162 -6.57 4.03 6.60
CA GLY A 162 -7.84 4.16 7.31
C GLY A 162 -7.67 4.34 8.83
N PRO A 163 -8.79 4.46 9.58
CA PRO A 163 -8.76 4.47 11.05
C PRO A 163 -8.29 3.13 11.65
N PHE A 164 -8.28 2.07 10.84
CA PHE A 164 -7.72 0.78 11.20
C PHE A 164 -6.39 0.60 10.46
N THR A 165 -5.32 0.41 11.21
CA THR A 165 -4.11 -0.21 10.68
C THR A 165 -4.47 -1.67 10.41
N VAL A 166 -4.53 -2.08 9.15
CA VAL A 166 -4.55 -3.51 8.81
C VAL A 166 -3.09 -3.92 8.77
N GLU A 167 -2.57 -4.38 9.91
CA GLU A 167 -1.30 -5.09 9.90
C GLU A 167 -1.50 -6.40 9.12
N SER A 168 -0.60 -6.66 8.17
CA SER A 168 -0.37 -8.03 7.70
C SER A 168 -0.09 -8.89 8.92
N LEU A 169 -0.79 -10.02 9.02
CA LEU A 169 -0.84 -10.89 10.19
C LEU A 169 0.53 -11.01 10.87
N SER A 170 0.59 -10.44 12.08
CA SER A 170 1.60 -10.74 13.08
C SER A 170 1.73 -12.27 13.24
N PRO A 171 2.91 -12.78 13.66
CA PRO A 171 3.28 -14.20 13.70
C PRO A 171 2.51 -15.03 14.74
N HIS A 172 1.41 -14.51 15.29
CA HIS A 172 0.59 -15.24 16.22
C HIS A 172 -0.44 -16.08 15.46
N ARG A 173 -0.20 -17.39 15.56
CA ARG A 173 -1.05 -18.49 15.10
C ARG A 173 -2.52 -18.13 15.33
N VAL A 174 -3.26 -17.91 14.24
CA VAL A 174 -4.73 -17.88 14.31
C VAL A 174 -5.13 -19.29 14.71
N LEU A 175 -5.64 -19.45 15.92
CA LEU A 175 -6.23 -20.71 16.36
C LEU A 175 -7.46 -20.95 15.49
N GLY A 176 -7.55 -22.14 14.90
CA GLY A 176 -8.74 -22.55 14.16
C GLY A 176 -9.95 -22.47 15.07
N VAL A 177 -11.06 -22.00 14.53
CA VAL A 177 -12.37 -22.05 15.19
C VAL A 177 -13.24 -23.04 14.43
N ASP A 178 -14.02 -23.83 15.15
CA ASP A 178 -14.94 -24.79 14.56
C ASP A 178 -16.26 -24.13 14.07
N GLU A 179 -17.18 -24.95 13.56
CA GLU A 179 -18.49 -24.52 13.05
C GLU A 179 -19.39 -23.82 14.11
N HIS A 180 -18.94 -23.73 15.36
CA HIS A 180 -19.65 -23.11 16.47
C HIS A 180 -18.93 -21.89 17.07
N ASP A 181 -17.91 -21.35 16.38
CA ASP A 181 -17.07 -20.24 16.87
C ASP A 181 -16.29 -20.60 18.16
N GLU A 182 -16.08 -21.89 18.47
CA GLU A 182 -15.26 -22.33 19.60
C GLU A 182 -13.80 -22.56 19.18
N LEU A 183 -12.85 -22.20 20.06
CA LEU A 183 -11.40 -22.31 19.81
C LEU A 183 -10.96 -23.78 19.81
N ILE A 184 -10.35 -24.23 18.72
CA ILE A 184 -9.77 -25.58 18.61
C ILE A 184 -8.45 -25.61 19.41
N ASP A 185 -8.46 -26.28 20.57
CA ASP A 185 -7.26 -26.47 21.40
C ASP A 185 -6.35 -27.57 20.80
N PRO A 186 -5.12 -27.24 20.37
CA PRO A 186 -4.20 -28.20 19.77
C PRO A 186 -3.64 -29.25 20.75
N ASN A 187 -3.88 -29.13 22.07
CA ASN A 187 -3.37 -30.06 23.09
C ASN A 187 -4.46 -30.91 23.77
N ALA A 188 -5.72 -30.84 23.32
CA ALA A 188 -6.79 -31.64 23.90
C ALA A 188 -6.64 -33.15 23.55
N PRO A 189 -6.63 -34.08 24.52
CA PRO A 189 -6.46 -35.53 24.28
C PRO A 189 -7.64 -36.21 23.59
N HIS A 190 -8.69 -35.47 23.22
CA HIS A 190 -9.94 -35.99 22.66
C HIS A 190 -10.08 -35.80 21.14
N VAL A 191 -8.98 -35.77 20.39
CA VAL A 191 -9.02 -35.86 18.91
C VAL A 191 -9.03 -37.33 18.45
N ALA A 192 -9.95 -38.11 19.03
CA ALA A 192 -10.30 -39.44 18.57
C ALA A 192 -11.82 -39.55 18.42
N GLU A 193 -12.44 -38.54 17.83
CA GLU A 193 -13.75 -38.67 17.21
C GLU A 193 -13.60 -38.50 15.68
N PRO A 194 -14.35 -39.27 14.86
CA PRO A 194 -14.23 -39.29 13.40
C PRO A 194 -14.87 -38.05 12.75
N GLY A 195 -14.40 -36.88 13.15
CA GLY A 195 -14.74 -35.55 12.61
C GLY A 195 -13.51 -34.70 12.25
N ALA A 196 -12.29 -35.24 12.38
CA ALA A 196 -11.05 -34.63 11.90
C ALA A 196 -10.92 -34.68 10.37
N ALA A 197 -11.94 -34.18 9.67
CA ALA A 197 -12.05 -34.20 8.21
C ALA A 197 -11.34 -33.01 7.54
N GLU A 198 -11.18 -31.86 8.21
CA GLU A 198 -10.71 -30.63 7.55
C GLU A 198 -9.22 -30.65 7.16
N GLY A 199 -8.32 -31.15 8.02
CA GLY A 199 -6.89 -31.25 7.68
C GLY A 199 -6.57 -32.31 6.62
N ARG A 200 -7.43 -33.34 6.49
CA ARG A 200 -7.34 -34.34 5.42
C ARG A 200 -7.90 -33.81 4.10
N ASP A 201 -8.91 -32.95 4.17
CA ASP A 201 -9.51 -32.30 3.00
C ASP A 201 -8.50 -31.36 2.33
N PHE A 202 -7.83 -30.50 3.10
CA PHE A 202 -6.79 -29.60 2.55
C PHE A 202 -5.64 -30.37 1.90
N ALA A 203 -5.07 -31.37 2.58
CA ALA A 203 -3.98 -32.16 2.00
C ALA A 203 -4.42 -32.92 0.73
N GLN A 204 -5.66 -33.43 0.69
CA GLN A 204 -6.20 -34.09 -0.50
C GLN A 204 -6.44 -33.10 -1.65
N ILE A 205 -7.01 -31.92 -1.37
CA ILE A 205 -7.20 -30.84 -2.35
C ILE A 205 -5.86 -30.40 -2.95
N ILE A 206 -4.82 -30.25 -2.13
CA ILE A 206 -3.49 -29.89 -2.61
C ILE A 206 -2.89 -31.01 -3.46
N LEU A 207 -3.04 -32.28 -3.07
CA LEU A 207 -2.58 -33.42 -3.89
C LEU A 207 -3.33 -33.50 -5.22
N ASP A 208 -4.65 -33.29 -5.26
CA ASP A 208 -5.41 -33.33 -6.51
C ASP A 208 -5.07 -32.16 -7.44
N ASN A 209 -4.82 -30.98 -6.88
CA ASN A 209 -4.29 -29.84 -7.63
C ASN A 209 -2.86 -30.08 -8.11
N LEU A 210 -1.98 -30.68 -7.30
CA LEU A 210 -0.62 -31.07 -7.71
C LEU A 210 -0.65 -32.10 -8.84
N ARG A 211 -1.59 -33.06 -8.82
CA ARG A 211 -1.77 -34.04 -9.89
C ARG A 211 -2.10 -33.37 -11.23
N THR A 212 -2.90 -32.31 -11.21
CA THR A 212 -3.35 -31.62 -12.42
C THR A 212 -2.36 -30.55 -12.89
N ALA A 213 -1.85 -29.74 -11.97
CA ALA A 213 -1.02 -28.59 -12.25
C ALA A 213 0.47 -28.91 -12.35
N GLY A 214 0.94 -29.97 -11.70
CA GLY A 214 2.38 -30.26 -11.53
C GLY A 214 3.10 -29.17 -10.74
N VAL A 215 4.43 -29.25 -10.68
CA VAL A 215 5.27 -28.22 -10.05
C VAL A 215 6.09 -27.51 -11.11
N GLN A 216 5.89 -26.20 -11.27
CA GLN A 216 6.62 -25.39 -12.24
C GLN A 216 7.94 -24.86 -11.65
N GLN A 217 8.96 -24.73 -12.49
CA GLN A 217 10.22 -24.08 -12.14
C GLN A 217 10.30 -22.66 -12.73
N ALA A 218 11.34 -21.91 -12.34
CA ALA A 218 11.55 -20.52 -12.72
C ALA A 218 11.47 -20.25 -14.23
N HIS A 219 11.86 -21.20 -15.08
CA HIS A 219 11.58 -21.16 -16.50
C HIS A 219 10.34 -21.97 -16.84
N LYS A 220 9.43 -21.35 -17.60
CA LYS A 220 8.14 -21.94 -18.05
C LYS A 220 8.28 -23.27 -18.83
N ALA A 221 9.50 -23.61 -19.26
CA ALA A 221 9.82 -24.84 -19.98
C ALA A 221 10.14 -26.03 -19.07
N ASP A 222 10.50 -25.79 -17.80
CA ASP A 222 10.89 -26.84 -16.86
C ASP A 222 9.77 -27.05 -15.83
N LYS A 223 9.01 -28.15 -16.01
CA LYS A 223 7.86 -28.52 -15.18
C LYS A 223 8.00 -29.98 -14.74
N ILE A 224 7.80 -30.23 -13.44
CA ILE A 224 7.69 -31.58 -12.90
C ILE A 224 6.24 -32.03 -13.06
N ASP A 225 6.01 -32.92 -14.03
CA ASP A 225 4.74 -33.61 -14.21
C ASP A 225 4.80 -34.99 -13.53
N PHE A 226 3.89 -35.22 -12.58
CA PHE A 226 3.81 -36.50 -11.89
C PHE A 226 3.10 -37.55 -12.75
N THR A 227 3.72 -38.71 -12.93
CA THR A 227 3.11 -39.89 -13.56
C THR A 227 2.11 -40.56 -12.62
N ALA A 228 2.40 -40.54 -11.32
CA ALA A 228 1.50 -41.00 -10.27
C ALA A 228 1.66 -40.12 -9.03
N LEU A 229 0.54 -39.83 -8.36
CA LEU A 229 0.53 -39.09 -7.10
C LEU A 229 -0.46 -39.75 -6.16
N THR A 230 0.06 -40.43 -5.13
CA THR A 230 -0.71 -41.24 -4.18
C THR A 230 -0.51 -40.75 -2.76
N PRO A 231 -1.55 -40.66 -1.92
CA PRO A 231 -1.38 -40.35 -0.50
C PRO A 231 -0.43 -41.34 0.18
N TRP A 232 0.42 -40.83 1.07
CA TRP A 232 1.39 -41.61 1.84
C TRP A 232 1.03 -41.53 3.33
N PRO A 233 1.04 -42.65 4.08
CA PRO A 233 0.70 -42.66 5.50
C PRO A 233 1.90 -42.18 6.36
N GLY A 234 2.42 -41.00 6.04
CA GLY A 234 3.50 -40.35 6.78
C GLY A 234 3.00 -39.51 7.96
N THR A 235 3.91 -39.13 8.84
CA THR A 235 3.62 -38.18 9.93
C THR A 235 3.65 -36.74 9.41
N LEU A 236 4.64 -36.43 8.57
CA LEU A 236 4.78 -35.13 7.89
C LEU A 236 4.64 -35.28 6.37
N VAL A 237 5.05 -36.41 5.81
CA VAL A 237 4.92 -36.66 4.36
C VAL A 237 3.49 -37.09 4.04
N CYS A 238 2.77 -36.29 3.25
CA CYS A 238 1.37 -36.50 2.92
C CYS A 238 1.17 -37.33 1.64
N GLY A 239 2.17 -37.40 0.76
CA GLY A 239 2.06 -38.07 -0.54
C GLY A 239 3.37 -38.60 -1.11
N GLU A 240 3.25 -39.60 -1.97
CA GLU A 240 4.29 -40.08 -2.88
C GLU A 240 3.95 -39.60 -4.29
N GLY A 241 4.84 -38.79 -4.88
CA GLY A 241 4.83 -38.42 -6.28
C GLY A 241 5.88 -39.19 -7.06
N ARG A 242 5.51 -39.84 -8.16
CA ARG A 242 6.45 -40.42 -9.13
C ARG A 242 6.51 -39.52 -10.33
N TYR A 243 7.72 -39.25 -10.81
CA TYR A 243 7.93 -38.47 -12.03
C TYR A 243 9.11 -39.04 -12.79
N THR A 244 9.05 -38.92 -14.12
CA THR A 244 10.13 -39.38 -14.99
C THR A 244 11.06 -38.22 -15.26
N ASP A 245 12.32 -38.39 -14.90
CA ASP A 245 13.41 -37.51 -15.29
C ASP A 245 14.28 -38.19 -16.36
N LYS A 246 15.24 -37.47 -16.95
CA LYS A 246 16.14 -38.02 -17.99
C LYS A 246 16.96 -39.22 -17.52
N ASP A 247 17.19 -39.36 -16.22
CA ASP A 247 17.95 -40.45 -15.59
C ASP A 247 17.09 -41.62 -15.07
N GLY A 248 15.76 -41.55 -15.24
CA GLY A 248 14.84 -42.61 -14.83
C GLY A 248 13.65 -42.12 -14.00
N GLU A 249 12.89 -43.06 -13.45
CA GLU A 249 11.74 -42.79 -12.57
C GLU A 249 12.25 -42.44 -11.16
N LYS A 250 11.93 -41.23 -10.67
CA LYS A 250 12.28 -40.75 -9.32
C LYS A 250 11.04 -40.72 -8.42
N ARG A 251 11.25 -40.95 -7.12
CA ARG A 251 10.21 -40.87 -6.07
C ARG A 251 10.36 -39.58 -5.26
N ALA A 252 9.38 -38.70 -5.35
CA ALA A 252 9.25 -37.50 -4.54
C ALA A 252 8.36 -37.74 -3.32
N ALA A 253 8.86 -37.39 -2.13
CA ALA A 253 8.04 -37.19 -0.94
C ALA A 253 7.35 -35.83 -1.04
N ILE A 254 6.05 -35.76 -0.82
CA ILE A 254 5.28 -34.51 -0.79
C ILE A 254 5.00 -34.14 0.65
N PHE A 255 5.54 -33.02 1.10
CA PHE A 255 5.22 -32.41 2.39
C PHE A 255 4.30 -31.22 2.15
N ILE A 256 3.21 -31.12 2.90
CA ILE A 256 2.23 -30.03 2.78
C ILE A 256 2.26 -29.25 4.09
N GLY A 257 2.69 -27.99 4.01
CA GLY A 257 2.71 -27.07 5.12
C GLY A 257 1.31 -26.67 5.60
N PRO A 258 1.21 -25.95 6.73
CA PRO A 258 -0.07 -25.50 7.26
C PRO A 258 -0.78 -24.57 6.26
N GLU A 259 -2.10 -24.67 6.18
CA GLU A 259 -2.94 -23.81 5.33
C GLU A 259 -2.79 -22.32 5.71
N PHE A 260 -2.78 -22.04 7.02
CA PHE A 260 -2.58 -20.70 7.58
C PHE A 260 -1.31 -20.69 8.44
N GLY A 261 -0.17 -20.39 7.83
CA GLY A 261 1.09 -20.32 8.57
C GLY A 261 2.33 -20.33 7.67
N THR A 262 3.48 -20.55 8.31
CA THR A 262 4.78 -20.63 7.65
C THR A 262 5.45 -21.98 7.84
N VAL A 263 6.17 -22.38 6.79
CA VAL A 263 7.27 -23.34 6.72
C VAL A 263 8.37 -23.16 7.76
N ALA A 264 8.46 -23.88 8.90
CA ALA A 264 9.64 -23.74 9.76
C ALA A 264 10.78 -24.72 9.42
N ARG A 265 12.03 -24.33 9.70
CA ARG A 265 13.20 -25.21 9.47
C ARG A 265 13.10 -26.58 10.16
N PRO A 266 12.67 -26.68 11.44
CA PRO A 266 12.51 -27.99 12.09
C PRO A 266 11.54 -28.92 11.37
N ASP A 267 10.47 -28.37 10.79
CA ASP A 267 9.47 -29.15 10.05
C ASP A 267 10.08 -29.72 8.77
N LEU A 268 10.84 -28.92 8.02
CA LEU A 268 11.57 -29.39 6.84
C LEU A 268 12.61 -30.46 7.18
N VAL A 269 13.34 -30.31 8.29
CA VAL A 269 14.33 -31.29 8.75
C VAL A 269 13.64 -32.62 9.10
N ALA A 270 12.52 -32.56 9.81
CA ALA A 270 11.77 -33.75 10.20
C ALA A 270 11.14 -34.44 8.97
N ALA A 271 10.55 -33.67 8.06
CA ALA A 271 9.99 -34.20 6.81
C ALA A 271 11.08 -34.79 5.90
N ALA A 272 12.25 -34.16 5.81
CA ALA A 272 13.37 -34.68 5.00
C ALA A 272 13.99 -35.94 5.62
N ARG A 273 14.00 -36.06 6.95
CA ARG A 273 14.41 -37.29 7.64
C ARG A 273 13.43 -38.42 7.34
N GLU A 274 12.14 -38.16 7.49
CA GLU A 274 11.08 -39.13 7.16
C GLU A 274 11.15 -39.58 5.69
N ALA A 275 11.37 -38.63 4.77
CA ALA A 275 11.56 -38.93 3.35
C ALA A 275 12.81 -39.79 3.10
N GLY A 276 13.91 -39.51 3.80
CA GLY A 276 15.15 -40.28 3.72
C GLY A 276 15.01 -41.71 4.23
N ASP A 277 14.29 -41.90 5.34
CA ASP A 277 14.01 -43.19 5.97
C ASP A 277 13.06 -44.04 5.10
N ALA A 278 12.09 -43.41 4.44
CA ALA A 278 11.15 -44.06 3.52
C ALA A 278 11.71 -44.28 2.10
N GLY A 279 12.96 -43.90 1.84
CA GLY A 279 13.65 -44.14 0.58
C GLY A 279 13.12 -43.34 -0.61
N PHE A 280 12.68 -42.11 -0.37
CA PHE A 280 12.41 -41.15 -1.44
C PHE A 280 13.72 -40.55 -1.96
N ASP A 281 13.70 -40.02 -3.18
CA ASP A 281 14.86 -39.41 -3.84
C ASP A 281 14.91 -37.90 -3.64
N VAL A 282 13.75 -37.26 -3.42
CA VAL A 282 13.60 -35.81 -3.24
C VAL A 282 12.42 -35.52 -2.31
N LEU A 283 12.50 -34.44 -1.54
CA LEU A 283 11.38 -33.88 -0.78
C LEU A 283 10.87 -32.64 -1.51
N ILE A 284 9.59 -32.61 -1.88
CA ILE A 284 8.89 -31.42 -2.35
C ILE A 284 8.06 -30.89 -1.19
N ALA A 285 8.52 -29.81 -0.58
CA ALA A 285 7.79 -29.08 0.43
C ALA A 285 6.86 -28.07 -0.26
N CYS A 286 5.56 -28.18 -0.06
CA CYS A 286 4.56 -27.25 -0.55
C CYS A 286 4.09 -26.38 0.61
N ALA A 287 4.25 -25.05 0.52
CA ALA A 287 3.76 -24.12 1.54
C ALA A 287 3.38 -22.77 0.90
N PHE A 288 2.47 -22.04 1.51
CA PHE A 288 2.19 -20.64 1.10
C PHE A 288 3.34 -19.72 1.45
N ASN A 289 3.99 -19.93 2.61
CA ASN A 289 5.10 -19.12 3.09
C ASN A 289 6.13 -19.99 3.82
N TYR A 290 7.39 -19.54 3.84
CA TYR A 290 8.49 -20.14 4.58
C TYR A 290 9.07 -19.13 5.56
N ASP A 291 9.54 -19.59 6.72
CA ASP A 291 10.32 -18.74 7.61
C ASP A 291 11.74 -18.49 7.03
N ALA A 292 12.44 -17.47 7.53
CA ALA A 292 13.74 -17.08 6.99
C ALA A 292 14.80 -18.20 7.08
N HIS A 293 14.70 -19.08 8.08
CA HIS A 293 15.68 -20.16 8.30
C HIS A 293 15.35 -21.43 7.49
N ALA A 294 14.10 -21.63 7.13
CA ALA A 294 13.61 -22.69 6.26
C ALA A 294 13.99 -22.40 4.81
N SER A 295 14.01 -21.11 4.43
CA SER A 295 14.47 -20.68 3.12
C SER A 295 15.91 -21.10 2.83
N GLU A 296 16.80 -21.18 3.83
CA GLU A 296 18.21 -21.59 3.65
C GLU A 296 18.42 -23.13 3.65
N PHE A 297 17.36 -23.94 3.77
CA PHE A 297 17.48 -25.39 3.94
C PHE A 297 17.23 -26.17 2.64
N ASP A 298 18.29 -26.53 1.92
CA ASP A 298 18.17 -27.11 0.56
C ASP A 298 18.38 -28.62 0.50
N LYS A 299 19.01 -29.24 1.51
CA LYS A 299 19.24 -30.68 1.54
C LYS A 299 19.42 -31.22 2.94
N LEU A 300 19.01 -32.47 3.13
CA LEU A 300 19.35 -33.27 4.30
C LEU A 300 19.98 -34.59 3.86
N GLY A 301 21.30 -34.72 4.05
CA GLY A 301 22.03 -35.90 3.59
C GLY A 301 21.94 -36.05 2.07
N ARG A 302 21.30 -37.14 1.62
CA ARG A 302 21.08 -37.44 0.19
C ARG A 302 19.78 -36.85 -0.38
N ILE A 303 18.90 -36.31 0.46
CA ILE A 303 17.57 -35.84 0.05
C ILE A 303 17.64 -34.32 -0.21
N PRO A 304 17.57 -33.87 -1.48
CA PRO A 304 17.32 -32.47 -1.79
C PRO A 304 15.89 -32.08 -1.38
N VAL A 305 15.73 -30.83 -0.94
CA VAL A 305 14.47 -30.24 -0.49
C VAL A 305 14.07 -29.14 -1.46
N LEU A 306 13.00 -29.37 -2.21
CA LEU A 306 12.41 -28.44 -3.15
C LEU A 306 11.25 -27.70 -2.49
N LYS A 307 11.40 -26.40 -2.31
CA LYS A 307 10.37 -25.54 -1.74
C LYS A 307 9.47 -25.06 -2.87
N ALA A 308 8.34 -25.72 -3.04
CA ALA A 308 7.26 -25.28 -3.92
C ALA A 308 6.37 -24.30 -3.16
N ARG A 309 6.26 -23.07 -3.66
CA ARG A 309 5.31 -22.09 -3.13
C ARG A 309 3.93 -22.32 -3.72
N MET A 310 2.93 -22.37 -2.86
CA MET A 310 1.53 -22.45 -3.23
C MET A 310 0.99 -21.05 -3.54
N ASN A 311 0.28 -20.89 -4.66
CA ASN A 311 -0.41 -19.65 -4.98
C ASN A 311 -1.66 -19.50 -4.09
N ALA A 312 -1.90 -18.29 -3.56
CA ALA A 312 -3.07 -17.96 -2.75
C ALA A 312 -4.42 -18.24 -3.44
N ASP A 313 -4.44 -18.35 -4.78
CA ASP A 313 -5.59 -18.80 -5.56
C ASP A 313 -6.06 -20.22 -5.19
N LEU A 314 -5.20 -21.06 -4.60
CA LEU A 314 -5.56 -22.39 -4.09
C LEU A 314 -6.61 -22.33 -2.96
N HIS A 315 -6.70 -21.22 -2.22
CA HIS A 315 -7.78 -21.02 -1.24
C HIS A 315 -9.15 -20.73 -1.89
N MET A 316 -9.19 -20.49 -3.21
CA MET A 316 -10.39 -20.26 -4.01
C MET A 316 -10.67 -21.38 -5.01
N ALA A 317 -10.02 -22.55 -4.85
CA ALA A 317 -10.05 -23.65 -5.83
C ALA A 317 -11.45 -24.21 -6.12
N ASP A 318 -12.40 -24.13 -5.19
CA ASP A 318 -13.79 -24.57 -5.40
C ASP A 318 -14.60 -23.64 -6.34
N ASP A 319 -14.25 -22.36 -6.39
CA ASP A 319 -15.00 -21.33 -7.14
C ASP A 319 -14.39 -21.02 -8.52
N LEU A 320 -13.11 -21.32 -8.72
CA LEU A 320 -12.40 -21.10 -9.99
C LEU A 320 -12.32 -22.40 -10.79
N LYS A 321 -12.95 -22.40 -11.97
CA LYS A 321 -12.71 -23.47 -12.96
C LYS A 321 -11.21 -23.57 -13.22
N ASN A 322 -10.62 -24.68 -12.80
CA ASN A 322 -9.24 -25.07 -13.03
C ASN A 322 -8.95 -24.98 -14.54
N THR A 323 -8.46 -23.82 -14.99
CA THR A 323 -8.31 -23.50 -16.42
C THR A 323 -6.95 -23.97 -16.94
N GLY A 324 -6.18 -24.70 -16.13
CA GLY A 324 -4.85 -25.22 -16.48
C GLY A 324 -3.81 -24.13 -16.81
N LYS A 325 -4.14 -22.85 -16.57
CA LYS A 325 -3.34 -21.69 -16.96
C LYS A 325 -2.79 -20.89 -15.77
N GLY A 326 -3.09 -21.29 -14.54
CA GLY A 326 -2.51 -20.72 -13.33
C GLY A 326 -1.32 -21.54 -12.86
N ASN A 327 -0.23 -20.86 -12.52
CA ASN A 327 0.94 -21.49 -11.90
C ASN A 327 0.62 -21.71 -10.41
N LEU A 328 0.00 -22.84 -10.08
CA LEU A 328 -0.48 -23.12 -8.71
C LEU A 328 0.66 -23.47 -7.75
N PHE A 329 1.71 -24.13 -8.27
CA PHE A 329 2.88 -24.55 -7.50
C PHE A 329 4.14 -24.12 -8.25
N VAL A 330 4.94 -23.24 -7.64
CA VAL A 330 6.16 -22.69 -8.24
C VAL A 330 7.35 -22.92 -7.33
N ILE A 331 8.40 -23.56 -7.82
CA ILE A 331 9.71 -23.59 -7.16
C ILE A 331 10.46 -22.33 -7.59
N PHE A 332 10.64 -21.41 -6.66
CA PHE A 332 11.41 -20.18 -6.86
C PHE A 332 12.64 -20.23 -5.96
N GLY A 333 13.83 -20.07 -6.52
CA GLY A 333 15.05 -20.10 -5.73
C GLY A 333 15.38 -18.75 -5.10
N GLU A 334 16.51 -18.74 -4.40
CA GLU A 334 16.95 -17.60 -3.63
C GLU A 334 17.48 -16.47 -4.52
N PRO A 335 17.35 -15.19 -4.13
CA PRO A 335 18.02 -14.11 -4.81
C PRO A 335 19.54 -14.25 -4.64
N ASP A 336 20.25 -14.26 -5.75
CA ASP A 336 21.71 -14.19 -5.78
C ASP A 336 22.14 -12.72 -5.76
N ILE A 337 22.90 -12.34 -4.73
CA ILE A 337 23.33 -10.95 -4.54
C ILE A 337 24.80 -10.89 -4.10
N ASP A 338 25.45 -9.80 -4.51
CA ASP A 338 26.76 -9.39 -4.02
C ASP A 338 26.63 -8.16 -3.14
N ILE A 339 27.30 -8.18 -1.98
CA ILE A 339 27.45 -6.99 -1.13
C ILE A 339 28.81 -6.35 -1.46
N LEU A 340 28.75 -5.13 -1.96
CA LEU A 340 29.91 -4.35 -2.41
C LEU A 340 30.20 -3.22 -1.41
N ASP A 341 31.47 -2.99 -1.09
CA ASP A 341 31.88 -1.81 -0.34
C ASP A 341 31.84 -0.56 -1.23
N ALA A 342 31.34 0.55 -0.69
CA ALA A 342 31.30 1.86 -1.32
C ALA A 342 32.17 2.88 -0.56
N GLU A 343 32.47 4.01 -1.21
CA GLU A 343 33.22 5.10 -0.59
C GLU A 343 32.54 5.61 0.69
N GLY A 344 33.34 5.98 1.69
CA GLY A 344 32.84 6.51 2.97
C GLY A 344 32.38 5.47 3.98
N GLY A 345 32.71 4.18 3.80
CA GLY A 345 32.30 3.11 4.72
C GLY A 345 30.85 2.64 4.53
N GLN A 346 30.23 3.08 3.45
CA GLN A 346 28.89 2.67 3.02
C GLN A 346 28.95 1.34 2.26
N VAL A 347 27.80 0.69 2.11
CA VAL A 347 27.65 -0.57 1.38
C VAL A 347 26.66 -0.41 0.23
N ARG A 348 26.81 -1.24 -0.80
CA ARG A 348 25.89 -1.41 -1.92
C ARG A 348 25.55 -2.87 -2.06
N VAL A 349 24.39 -3.13 -2.62
CA VAL A 349 23.92 -4.49 -2.93
C VAL A 349 23.69 -4.55 -4.42
N LYS A 350 24.29 -5.54 -5.07
CA LYS A 350 24.03 -5.86 -6.47
C LYS A 350 23.26 -7.16 -6.53
N VAL A 351 22.14 -7.17 -7.24
CA VAL A 351 21.36 -8.38 -7.51
C VAL A 351 21.84 -8.97 -8.83
N ASN A 352 22.47 -10.14 -8.76
CA ASN A 352 22.93 -10.86 -9.95
C ASN A 352 21.79 -11.62 -10.63
N GLY A 353 20.81 -12.05 -9.84
CA GLY A 353 19.55 -12.61 -10.33
C GLY A 353 18.89 -13.50 -9.29
N VAL A 354 18.30 -14.61 -9.76
CA VAL A 354 17.62 -15.58 -8.89
C VAL A 354 18.15 -16.97 -9.21
N ASP A 355 18.43 -17.71 -8.15
CA ASP A 355 18.81 -19.10 -8.21
C ASP A 355 17.69 -19.97 -8.79
N VAL A 356 18.04 -20.79 -9.77
CA VAL A 356 17.16 -21.77 -10.41
C VAL A 356 17.71 -23.16 -10.07
N PHE A 357 16.90 -23.96 -9.38
CA PHE A 357 17.25 -25.34 -9.09
C PHE A 357 17.00 -26.20 -10.34
N HIS A 358 18.04 -26.81 -10.90
CA HIS A 358 17.93 -27.77 -12.00
C HIS A 358 17.82 -29.20 -11.44
N PRO A 359 16.67 -29.89 -11.57
CA PRO A 359 16.47 -31.25 -11.03
C PRO A 359 17.38 -32.30 -11.65
N ASN A 360 17.81 -32.03 -12.89
CA ASN A 360 18.64 -32.90 -13.69
C ASN A 360 20.04 -33.08 -13.07
N THR A 361 20.61 -32.02 -12.49
CA THR A 361 21.97 -32.03 -11.93
C THR A 361 21.98 -31.98 -10.41
N GLY A 362 20.84 -31.63 -9.78
CA GLY A 362 20.79 -31.31 -8.36
C GLY A 362 21.57 -30.04 -8.01
N GLU A 363 21.97 -29.26 -9.01
CA GLU A 363 22.72 -28.01 -8.85
C GLU A 363 21.77 -26.81 -8.92
N VAL A 364 22.01 -25.85 -8.04
CA VAL A 364 21.40 -24.52 -8.06
C VAL A 364 22.25 -23.63 -8.97
N ARG A 365 21.65 -22.99 -9.97
CA ARG A 365 22.33 -22.03 -10.86
C ARG A 365 21.62 -20.68 -10.84
N SER A 366 22.38 -19.62 -10.61
CA SER A 366 21.86 -18.25 -10.67
C SER A 366 21.58 -17.85 -12.12
N ASP A 367 20.32 -17.53 -12.44
CA ASP A 367 19.95 -16.89 -13.70
C ASP A 367 20.22 -15.38 -13.62
N GLY A 368 20.25 -14.68 -14.76
CA GLY A 368 20.49 -13.25 -14.82
C GLY A 368 19.35 -12.37 -14.25
N PRO A 369 19.54 -11.04 -14.20
CA PRO A 369 18.58 -10.12 -13.60
C PRO A 369 17.31 -9.90 -14.47
N ASP A 370 17.29 -10.37 -15.71
CA ASP A 370 16.17 -10.17 -16.66
C ASP A 370 14.86 -10.83 -16.20
N GLY A 371 14.94 -11.87 -15.38
CA GLY A 371 13.78 -12.55 -14.77
C GLY A 371 13.11 -11.77 -13.63
N ILE A 372 13.73 -10.67 -13.17
CA ILE A 372 13.27 -9.87 -12.04
C ILE A 372 12.39 -8.72 -12.54
N ALA A 373 11.17 -8.64 -12.03
CA ALA A 373 10.31 -7.49 -12.27
C ALA A 373 10.72 -6.32 -11.36
N CYS A 374 10.90 -6.59 -10.07
CA CYS A 374 11.36 -5.61 -9.10
C CYS A 374 12.06 -6.23 -7.91
N TRP A 375 12.85 -5.43 -7.21
CA TRP A 375 13.50 -5.84 -5.99
C TRP A 375 13.57 -4.69 -4.98
N PHE A 376 13.52 -5.03 -3.71
CA PHE A 376 13.45 -4.14 -2.58
C PHE A 376 14.54 -4.48 -1.57
N ILE A 377 15.02 -3.48 -0.86
CA ILE A 377 16.01 -3.66 0.20
C ILE A 377 15.52 -2.97 1.47
N ASP A 378 15.62 -3.72 2.57
CA ASP A 378 15.61 -3.18 3.92
C ASP A 378 17.06 -3.07 4.40
N THR A 379 17.50 -1.83 4.57
CA THR A 379 18.89 -1.50 4.91
C THR A 379 19.21 -1.66 6.39
N ASP A 380 18.23 -1.92 7.26
CA ASP A 380 18.43 -2.14 8.71
C ASP A 380 17.38 -3.11 9.25
N TYR A 381 17.46 -4.36 8.79
CA TYR A 381 16.43 -5.36 9.05
C TYR A 381 16.50 -5.91 10.48
N ASN A 382 15.39 -5.79 11.21
CA ASN A 382 15.28 -6.16 12.61
C ASN A 382 14.77 -7.60 12.86
N GLU A 383 14.64 -8.42 11.82
CA GLU A 383 14.07 -9.79 11.87
C GLU A 383 12.57 -9.88 12.17
N GLU A 384 11.88 -8.76 12.41
CA GLU A 384 10.44 -8.75 12.73
C GLU A 384 9.59 -8.28 11.56
N SER A 385 10.04 -7.25 10.85
CA SER A 385 9.24 -6.61 9.79
C SER A 385 10.13 -6.10 8.68
N PHE A 386 9.74 -6.39 7.44
CA PHE A 386 10.46 -5.93 6.26
C PHE A 386 9.99 -4.53 5.87
N PHE A 387 10.86 -3.53 6.01
CA PHE A 387 10.60 -2.17 5.57
C PHE A 387 11.27 -1.90 4.24
N VAL A 388 10.47 -1.56 3.22
CA VAL A 388 11.00 -1.13 1.92
C VAL A 388 11.69 0.23 2.10
N ARG A 389 13.03 0.23 2.25
CA ARG A 389 13.84 1.45 2.37
C ARG A 389 14.29 1.95 1.00
N GLN A 390 14.59 1.03 0.09
CA GLN A 390 14.84 1.35 -1.31
C GLN A 390 14.14 0.32 -2.20
N ALA A 391 13.75 0.77 -3.40
CA ALA A 391 13.03 -0.03 -4.37
C ALA A 391 13.57 0.18 -5.78
N TYR A 392 13.68 -0.92 -6.51
CA TYR A 392 14.26 -0.98 -7.84
C TYR A 392 13.42 -1.85 -8.76
N PHE A 393 13.38 -1.52 -10.03
CA PHE A 393 12.46 -2.11 -10.99
C PHE A 393 13.20 -2.46 -12.27
N LEU A 394 13.42 -3.75 -12.51
CA LEU A 394 14.23 -4.29 -13.60
C LEU A 394 13.39 -4.77 -14.79
N GLY A 395 12.06 -4.67 -14.70
CA GLY A 395 11.18 -5.32 -15.65
C GLY A 395 11.29 -4.86 -17.11
N GLN A 396 10.99 -5.77 -18.04
CA GLN A 396 11.03 -5.49 -19.48
C GLN A 396 9.94 -4.48 -19.90
N ASN A 397 10.28 -3.64 -20.89
CA ASN A 397 9.42 -2.63 -21.55
C ASN A 397 9.08 -1.35 -20.77
N ASP A 398 9.95 -0.88 -19.87
CA ASP A 398 9.73 0.36 -19.10
C ASP A 398 8.35 0.34 -18.39
N PRO A 399 8.21 -0.47 -17.33
CA PRO A 399 6.93 -0.78 -16.67
C PRO A 399 6.17 0.46 -16.20
N TYR A 400 6.83 1.62 -16.16
CA TYR A 400 6.26 2.87 -15.70
C TYR A 400 5.98 3.90 -16.80
N LYS A 401 6.06 3.57 -18.09
CA LYS A 401 5.57 4.47 -19.14
C LYS A 401 4.11 4.90 -18.89
N SER A 402 3.28 3.97 -18.43
CA SER A 402 1.90 4.22 -18.02
C SER A 402 1.83 5.13 -16.79
N LEU A 403 2.65 4.88 -15.77
CA LEU A 403 2.69 5.68 -14.53
C LEU A 403 3.22 7.11 -14.77
N LYS A 404 4.27 7.27 -15.59
CA LYS A 404 4.81 8.55 -16.08
C LYS A 404 3.73 9.35 -16.80
N THR A 405 2.94 8.68 -17.63
CA THR A 405 1.80 9.30 -18.35
C THR A 405 0.67 9.71 -17.39
N THR A 406 0.37 8.89 -16.37
CA THR A 406 -0.71 9.15 -15.40
C THR A 406 -0.36 10.25 -14.40
N LEU A 407 0.89 10.31 -13.92
CA LEU A 407 1.30 11.24 -12.87
C LEU A 407 1.37 12.69 -13.33
N LYS A 408 1.39 12.98 -14.65
CA LYS A 408 1.33 14.33 -15.25
C LYS A 408 2.24 15.39 -14.60
N ALA A 409 3.30 14.98 -13.92
CA ALA A 409 4.23 15.84 -13.20
C ALA A 409 5.61 15.78 -13.86
N GLU A 410 6.39 16.85 -13.67
CA GLU A 410 7.82 16.90 -14.01
C GLU A 410 8.58 15.85 -13.19
N ILE A 411 8.69 14.64 -13.74
CA ILE A 411 9.48 13.56 -13.15
C ILE A 411 10.95 13.91 -13.38
N ASN A 412 11.71 14.00 -12.30
CA ASN A 412 13.16 14.13 -12.36
C ASN A 412 13.74 12.86 -13.01
N GLU A 413 14.28 13.01 -14.23
CA GLU A 413 14.74 11.89 -15.05
C GLU A 413 15.93 11.16 -14.42
N ASP A 414 16.81 11.87 -13.71
CA ASP A 414 17.96 11.28 -13.01
C ASP A 414 17.52 10.41 -11.83
N ALA A 415 16.59 10.92 -11.03
CA ALA A 415 16.02 10.15 -9.92
C ALA A 415 15.29 8.89 -10.41
N TRP A 416 14.70 8.96 -11.60
CA TRP A 416 14.00 7.85 -12.23
C TRP A 416 14.96 6.79 -12.81
N ALA A 417 16.03 7.22 -13.47
CA ALA A 417 17.05 6.34 -14.03
C ALA A 417 17.68 5.45 -12.94
N THR A 418 17.88 6.00 -11.74
CA THR A 418 18.41 5.23 -10.61
C THR A 418 17.46 4.17 -10.04
N LEU A 419 16.17 4.20 -10.37
CA LEU A 419 15.21 3.14 -9.97
C LEU A 419 15.30 1.92 -10.90
N HIS A 420 15.83 2.09 -12.11
CA HIS A 420 16.07 1.00 -13.06
C HIS A 420 17.52 0.53 -12.97
N SER A 421 17.88 -0.07 -11.83
CA SER A 421 19.22 -0.60 -11.59
C SER A 421 19.18 -1.94 -10.86
N ASP A 422 20.13 -2.79 -11.21
CA ASP A 422 20.45 -4.04 -10.52
C ASP A 422 21.32 -3.80 -9.28
N THR A 423 21.82 -2.58 -9.12
CA THR A 423 22.71 -2.17 -8.04
C THR A 423 22.06 -1.08 -7.19
N SER A 424 22.07 -1.26 -5.87
CA SER A 424 21.51 -0.27 -4.97
C SER A 424 22.35 1.00 -4.86
N ARG A 425 21.66 2.09 -4.53
CA ARG A 425 22.29 3.31 -4.01
C ARG A 425 23.05 2.98 -2.72
N PRO A 426 24.22 3.61 -2.50
CA PRO A 426 24.99 3.38 -1.29
C PRO A 426 24.18 3.75 -0.05
N PHE A 427 24.32 2.94 1.00
CA PHE A 427 23.68 3.17 2.30
C PHE A 427 24.64 2.84 3.45
N ASP A 428 24.41 3.44 4.61
CA ASP A 428 25.23 3.20 5.79
C ASP A 428 25.05 1.77 6.31
N LYS A 429 26.11 1.19 6.90
CA LYS A 429 26.02 -0.16 7.47
C LYS A 429 24.91 -0.24 8.55
N PRO A 430 24.07 -1.29 8.51
CA PRO A 430 22.96 -1.45 9.45
C PRO A 430 23.43 -1.49 10.90
N LYS A 431 22.68 -0.87 11.81
CA LYS A 431 22.94 -0.98 13.26
C LYS A 431 22.62 -2.39 13.77
N SER A 432 21.61 -3.02 13.17
CA SER A 432 21.26 -4.42 13.41
C SER A 432 22.30 -5.43 12.88
N GLY A 433 23.25 -4.98 12.05
CA GLY A 433 24.20 -5.84 11.36
C GLY A 433 23.57 -6.70 10.26
N ARG A 434 22.31 -6.44 9.88
CA ARG A 434 21.57 -7.24 8.91
C ARG A 434 20.85 -6.37 7.89
N ILE A 435 20.77 -6.88 6.67
CA ILE A 435 19.92 -6.36 5.61
C ILE A 435 18.99 -7.47 5.14
N ALA A 436 17.85 -7.10 4.58
CA ALA A 436 16.99 -8.04 3.87
C ALA A 436 16.77 -7.57 2.44
N VAL A 437 16.85 -8.50 1.50
CA VAL A 437 16.59 -8.24 0.08
C VAL A 437 15.40 -9.08 -0.34
N LYS A 438 14.41 -8.43 -0.95
CA LYS A 438 13.22 -9.07 -1.49
C LYS A 438 13.19 -8.88 -3.00
N VAL A 439 13.04 -9.97 -3.75
CA VAL A 439 12.98 -9.99 -5.21
C VAL A 439 11.60 -10.47 -5.64
N ILE A 440 11.03 -9.86 -6.68
CA ILE A 440 9.72 -10.19 -7.24
C ILE A 440 9.87 -10.43 -8.74
N ASN A 441 9.32 -11.55 -9.23
CA ASN A 441 9.34 -11.88 -10.65
C ASN A 441 8.16 -11.23 -11.43
N HIS A 442 8.14 -11.41 -12.75
CA HIS A 442 7.06 -10.92 -13.62
C HIS A 442 5.69 -11.61 -13.39
N LEU A 443 5.69 -12.74 -12.68
CA LEU A 443 4.49 -13.49 -12.34
C LEU A 443 3.88 -13.05 -11.00
N GLY A 444 4.56 -12.16 -10.26
CA GLY A 444 4.12 -11.67 -8.95
C GLY A 444 4.60 -12.52 -7.76
N ASP A 445 5.45 -13.52 -7.98
CA ASP A 445 6.05 -14.30 -6.91
C ASP A 445 7.19 -13.51 -6.25
N GLU A 446 7.21 -13.47 -4.92
CA GLU A 446 8.23 -12.78 -4.13
C GLU A 446 9.15 -13.76 -3.40
N VAL A 447 10.44 -13.48 -3.27
CA VAL A 447 11.34 -14.20 -2.35
C VAL A 447 12.18 -13.21 -1.59
N MET A 448 12.44 -13.48 -0.31
CA MET A 448 13.26 -12.65 0.55
C MET A 448 14.42 -13.46 1.12
N LYS A 449 15.61 -12.85 1.16
CA LYS A 449 16.79 -13.39 1.82
C LYS A 449 17.42 -12.35 2.73
N VAL A 450 17.88 -12.80 3.89
CA VAL A 450 18.51 -11.96 4.91
C VAL A 450 20.01 -12.14 4.84
N PHE A 451 20.75 -11.04 4.90
CA PHE A 451 22.21 -11.06 4.82
C PHE A 451 22.80 -10.34 6.02
N LYS A 452 23.90 -10.87 6.56
CA LYS A 452 24.66 -10.22 7.63
C LYS A 452 25.69 -9.29 7.00
N VAL A 453 25.66 -8.02 7.39
CA VAL A 453 26.53 -6.96 6.90
C VAL A 453 27.17 -6.32 8.12
N GLY A 454 28.31 -6.88 8.54
CA GLY A 454 28.99 -6.47 9.77
C GLY A 454 29.44 -7.66 10.59
N GLY A 455 30.67 -8.10 10.35
CA GLY A 455 31.39 -9.01 11.22
C GLY A 455 32.88 -8.73 11.03
N ASP A 456 33.49 -8.08 12.02
CA ASP A 456 34.90 -8.31 12.25
C ASP A 456 35.05 -9.80 12.52
N ALA A 457 35.94 -10.45 11.79
CA ALA A 457 36.43 -11.76 12.17
C ALA A 457 37.12 -11.61 13.54
N SER A 458 36.45 -12.07 14.60
CA SER A 458 37.05 -12.33 15.90
C SER A 458 36.66 -13.72 16.38
#